data_AF-A0A2X2X7G4-F1
#
_entry.id   AF-A0A2X2X7G4-F1
#
_cell.length_a   1.000
_cell.length_b   1.000
_cell.length_c   1.000
_cell.angle_alpha   90.00
_cell.angle_beta   90.00
_cell.angle_gamma   90.00
#
_symmetry.space_group_name_H-M   'P 1'
#
loop_
_entity.id
_entity.type
_entity.pdbx_description
1 polymer ?
#
loop_
_entity_poly.entity_id
_entity_poly.type
_entity_poly.pdbx_seq_one_letter_code
_entity_poly.pdbx_strand_id
1 'polypeptide(L)'
;MGVIVGEFDDVSAIYGNNEIGVAMVTDATRKLLAAADSDSSYLVANELIKRRNDLDFVRSVINDESRIDEILERIEIKIQELGDQVAYEAKKFAKNPNRVYLVGGGAHLIESALRQAYSTLGDRVVTLDNPQSALSREICLYHAESGVEQIDSPQMVEVGDDE
;
A
#
# COMPACT_ATOMS: atom_id res chain seq x y z
N MET A 1 -1.60 4.16 -18.65
CA MET A 1 -2.78 3.52 -19.26
C MET A 1 -3.21 2.42 -18.31
N GLY A 2 -4.39 2.50 -17.72
CA GLY A 2 -4.92 1.45 -16.84
C GLY A 2 -5.86 0.54 -17.63
N VAL A 3 -5.82 -0.77 -17.37
CA VAL A 3 -6.76 -1.73 -17.94
C VAL A 3 -7.75 -2.10 -16.84
N ILE A 4 -9.04 -1.88 -17.10
CA ILE A 4 -10.15 -2.37 -16.27
C ILE A 4 -10.99 -3.24 -17.18
N VAL A 5 -11.05 -4.54 -16.89
CA VAL A 5 -11.83 -5.53 -17.65
C VAL A 5 -12.67 -6.31 -16.65
N GLY A 6 -13.95 -6.49 -16.94
CA GLY A 6 -14.90 -7.22 -16.12
C GLY A 6 -16.15 -7.57 -16.92
N GLU A 7 -17.15 -8.17 -16.27
CA GLU A 7 -18.45 -8.49 -16.89
C GLU A 7 -19.24 -7.24 -17.33
N PHE A 8 -18.85 -6.06 -16.83
CA PHE A 8 -19.52 -4.80 -17.15
C PHE A 8 -18.97 -4.17 -18.42
N ASP A 9 -19.89 -3.69 -19.26
CA ASP A 9 -19.58 -3.13 -20.58
C ASP A 9 -18.81 -1.79 -20.54
N ASP A 10 -18.84 -1.06 -19.41
CA ASP A 10 -18.27 0.29 -19.32
C ASP A 10 -17.86 0.73 -17.90
N VAL A 11 -17.00 1.74 -17.83
CA VAL A 11 -16.60 2.45 -16.61
C VAL A 11 -17.53 3.64 -16.39
N SER A 12 -18.30 3.62 -15.31
CA SER A 12 -19.30 4.68 -15.03
C SER A 12 -18.71 6.02 -14.60
N ALA A 13 -17.61 6.01 -13.84
CA ALA A 13 -16.93 7.21 -13.37
C ALA A 13 -15.49 6.90 -12.94
N ILE A 14 -14.62 7.91 -13.00
CA ILE A 14 -13.24 7.84 -12.53
C ILE A 14 -12.99 9.02 -11.59
N TYR A 15 -12.33 8.76 -10.47
CA TYR A 15 -11.87 9.78 -9.55
C TYR A 15 -10.41 9.51 -9.17
N GLY A 16 -9.60 10.57 -9.18
CA GLY A 16 -8.19 10.52 -8.81
C GLY A 16 -7.81 11.73 -7.97
N ASN A 17 -7.00 11.49 -6.94
CA ASN A 17 -6.41 12.50 -6.08
C ASN A 17 -4.90 12.25 -6.01
N ASN A 18 -4.10 13.20 -6.49
CA ASN A 18 -2.64 13.10 -6.53
C ASN A 18 -1.94 13.71 -5.30
N GLU A 19 -2.70 14.30 -4.37
CA GLU A 19 -2.19 14.88 -3.14
C GLU A 19 -2.10 13.84 -2.00
N ILE A 20 -2.83 12.74 -2.12
CA ILE A 20 -2.90 11.66 -1.12
C ILE A 20 -2.09 10.46 -1.60
N GLY A 21 -1.14 9.98 -0.78
CA GLY A 21 -0.37 8.79 -1.12
C GLY A 21 0.61 8.34 -0.05
N VAL A 22 1.20 7.16 -0.26
CA VAL A 22 2.16 6.52 0.68
C VAL A 22 3.37 7.42 0.98
N ALA A 23 3.75 8.29 0.04
CA ALA A 23 4.83 9.26 0.23
C ALA A 23 4.64 10.13 1.47
N MET A 24 3.40 10.43 1.88
CA MET A 24 3.13 11.17 3.11
C MET A 24 3.65 10.47 4.37
N VAL A 25 3.59 9.13 4.40
CA VAL A 25 4.08 8.29 5.49
C VAL A 25 5.59 8.12 5.36
N THR A 26 6.07 7.80 4.15
CA THR A 26 7.49 7.59 3.89
C THR A 26 8.32 8.85 4.20
N ASP A 27 7.90 10.02 3.74
CA ASP A 27 8.64 11.28 3.97
C ASP A 27 8.64 11.70 5.44
N ALA A 28 7.55 11.44 6.17
CA ALA A 28 7.50 11.66 7.61
C ALA A 28 8.48 10.73 8.34
N THR A 29 8.48 9.45 7.98
CA THR A 29 9.37 8.42 8.55
C THR A 29 10.83 8.77 8.30
N ARG A 30 11.19 9.18 7.07
CA ARG A 30 12.56 9.59 6.72
C ARG A 30 13.05 10.76 7.58
N LYS A 31 12.20 11.77 7.82
CA LYS A 31 12.55 12.91 8.67
C LYS A 31 12.81 12.51 10.11
N LEU A 32 12.03 11.56 10.63
CA LEU A 32 12.21 11.01 11.97
C LEU A 32 13.51 10.22 12.09
N LEU A 33 13.80 9.36 11.11
CA LEU A 33 15.05 8.59 11.06
C LEU A 33 16.27 9.51 10.99
N ALA A 34 16.22 10.54 10.15
CA ALA A 34 17.29 11.54 10.07
C ALA A 34 17.49 12.28 11.40
N ALA A 35 16.41 12.59 12.12
CA ALA A 35 16.49 13.23 13.43
C ALA A 35 17.07 12.30 14.51
N ALA A 36 16.91 10.98 14.36
CA ALA A 36 17.45 9.94 15.23
C ALA A 36 18.82 9.42 14.77
N ASP A 37 19.52 10.20 13.93
CA ASP A 37 20.83 9.86 13.36
C ASP A 37 20.89 8.47 12.71
N SER A 38 19.77 8.03 12.13
CA SER A 38 19.59 6.72 11.50
C SER A 38 19.56 6.84 9.97
N ASP A 39 19.74 5.75 9.23
CA ASP A 39 19.63 5.78 7.76
C ASP A 39 18.23 6.22 7.33
N SER A 40 18.16 7.36 6.64
CA SER A 40 16.93 7.98 6.16
C SER A 40 16.67 7.75 4.67
N SER A 41 17.29 6.73 4.08
CA SER A 41 17.01 6.30 2.71
C SER A 41 15.56 5.85 2.55
N TYR A 42 15.03 5.96 1.32
CA TYR A 42 13.65 5.51 1.03
C TYR A 42 13.48 4.00 1.28
N LEU A 43 14.52 3.21 1.02
CA LEU A 43 14.49 1.77 1.25
C LEU A 43 14.28 1.48 2.73
N VAL A 44 15.14 2.05 3.60
CA VAL A 44 15.06 1.83 5.04
C VAL A 44 13.75 2.34 5.63
N ALA A 45 13.29 3.52 5.21
CA ALA A 45 12.01 4.05 5.67
C ALA A 45 10.83 3.15 5.26
N ASN A 46 10.82 2.63 4.03
CA ASN A 46 9.76 1.73 3.58
C ASN A 46 9.78 0.39 4.31
N GLU A 47 10.97 -0.19 4.54
CA GLU A 47 11.09 -1.43 5.30
C GLU A 47 10.68 -1.22 6.76
N LEU A 48 11.03 -0.09 7.38
CA LEU A 48 10.56 0.26 8.71
C LEU A 48 9.04 0.37 8.77
N ILE A 49 8.39 1.01 7.79
CA ILE A 49 6.92 1.09 7.74
C ILE A 49 6.28 -0.30 7.62
N LYS A 50 6.83 -1.18 6.77
CA LYS A 50 6.31 -2.55 6.58
C LYS A 50 6.47 -3.39 7.84
N ARG A 51 7.64 -3.30 8.50
CA ARG A 51 8.04 -4.11 9.65
C ARG A 51 7.94 -3.37 10.98
N ARG A 52 7.12 -2.32 11.07
CA ARG A 52 6.97 -1.48 12.28
C ARG A 52 6.53 -2.24 13.53
N ASN A 53 5.91 -3.41 13.36
CA ASN A 53 5.50 -4.29 14.46
C ASN A 53 6.58 -5.30 14.88
N ASP A 54 7.72 -5.34 14.18
CA ASP A 54 8.87 -6.20 14.47
C ASP A 54 9.90 -5.39 15.24
N LEU A 55 9.82 -5.43 16.58
CA LEU A 55 10.67 -4.63 17.46
C LEU A 55 12.17 -4.98 17.33
N ASP A 56 12.50 -6.22 16.99
CA ASP A 56 13.90 -6.64 16.81
C ASP A 56 14.48 -5.96 15.56
N PHE A 57 13.71 -5.92 14.47
CA PHE A 57 14.08 -5.16 13.29
C PHE A 57 14.13 -3.65 13.56
N VAL A 58 13.12 -3.08 14.23
CA VAL A 58 13.08 -1.65 14.53
C VAL A 58 14.33 -1.20 15.29
N ARG A 59 14.77 -1.97 16.30
CA ARG A 59 16.00 -1.71 17.07
C ARG A 59 17.27 -1.84 16.23
N SER A 60 17.28 -2.66 15.19
CA SER A 60 18.42 -2.77 14.27
C SER A 60 18.53 -1.58 13.29
N VAL A 61 17.43 -0.85 13.08
CA VAL A 61 17.35 0.26 12.12
C VAL A 61 17.50 1.62 12.80
N ILE A 62 16.94 1.78 14.00
CA ILE A 62 16.92 3.05 14.72
C ILE A 62 18.11 3.10 15.69
N ASN A 63 19.03 4.03 15.45
CA ASN A 63 20.24 4.20 16.27
C ASN A 63 19.94 4.75 17.68
N ASP A 64 19.01 5.70 17.79
CA ASP A 64 18.59 6.25 19.08
C ASP A 64 17.39 5.48 19.64
N GLU A 65 17.66 4.46 20.45
CA GLU A 65 16.63 3.62 21.07
C GLU A 65 15.62 4.40 21.92
N SER A 66 16.02 5.55 22.49
CA SER A 66 15.13 6.37 23.32
C SER A 66 13.97 6.99 22.54
N ARG A 67 14.08 7.01 21.21
CA ARG A 67 13.10 7.60 20.29
C ARG A 67 12.24 6.58 19.57
N ILE A 68 12.46 5.28 19.77
CA ILE A 68 11.72 4.23 19.07
C ILE A 68 10.21 4.40 19.24
N ASP A 69 9.74 4.59 20.49
CA ASP A 69 8.31 4.73 20.77
C ASP A 69 7.71 5.97 20.08
N GLU A 70 8.41 7.10 20.13
CA GLU A 70 8.03 8.35 19.44
C GLU A 70 7.90 8.13 17.92
N ILE A 71 8.87 7.44 17.33
CA ILE A 71 8.92 7.19 15.88
C ILE A 71 7.78 6.26 15.46
N LEU A 72 7.57 5.16 16.16
CA LEU A 72 6.50 4.21 15.87
C LEU A 72 5.12 4.85 16.02
N GLU A 73 4.90 5.60 17.10
CA GLU A 73 3.66 6.36 17.28
C GLU A 73 3.42 7.33 16.12
N ARG A 74 4.45 8.05 15.70
CA ARG A 74 4.33 9.03 14.61
C ARG A 74 4.07 8.37 13.26
N ILE A 75 4.63 7.19 13.01
CA ILE A 75 4.32 6.37 11.83
C ILE A 75 2.85 5.96 11.83
N GLU A 76 2.33 5.45 12.96
CA GLU A 76 0.93 5.05 13.08
C GLU A 76 -0.02 6.22 12.88
N ILE A 77 0.28 7.38 13.46
CA ILE A 77 -0.52 8.60 13.22
C ILE A 77 -0.56 8.93 11.72
N LYS A 78 0.56 8.82 11.01
CA LYS A 78 0.62 9.12 9.57
C LYS A 78 -0.11 8.08 8.72
N ILE A 79 -0.08 6.81 9.11
CA ILE A 79 -0.86 5.75 8.47
C ILE A 79 -2.35 6.02 8.67
N GLN A 80 -2.77 6.40 9.88
CA GLN A 80 -4.17 6.75 10.17
C GLN A 80 -4.62 7.98 9.37
N GLU A 81 -3.82 9.05 9.34
CA GLU A 81 -4.11 10.24 8.53
C GLU A 81 -4.29 9.90 7.04
N LEU A 82 -3.43 9.02 6.50
CA LEU A 82 -3.56 8.51 5.13
C LEU A 82 -4.87 7.73 4.95
N GLY A 83 -5.16 6.80 5.86
CA GLY A 83 -6.37 5.98 5.84
C GLY A 83 -7.64 6.82 5.89
N ASP A 84 -7.70 7.83 6.76
CA ASP A 84 -8.83 8.73 6.92
C ASP A 84 -9.09 9.56 5.66
N GLN A 85 -8.02 10.09 5.04
CA GLN A 85 -8.12 10.87 3.80
C GLN A 85 -8.61 10.00 2.63
N VAL A 86 -8.08 8.79 2.48
CA VAL A 86 -8.56 7.86 1.43
C VAL A 86 -10.00 7.43 1.69
N ALA A 87 -10.36 7.10 2.94
CA ALA A 87 -11.72 6.73 3.31
C ALA A 87 -12.72 7.86 3.02
N TYR A 88 -12.36 9.10 3.33
CA TYR A 88 -13.17 10.29 3.05
C TYR A 88 -13.41 10.45 1.54
N GLU A 89 -12.35 10.45 0.73
CA GLU A 89 -12.48 10.61 -0.72
C GLU A 89 -13.23 9.43 -1.36
N ALA A 90 -12.99 8.20 -0.89
CA ALA A 90 -13.70 7.02 -1.35
C ALA A 90 -15.21 7.15 -1.08
N LYS A 91 -15.61 7.59 0.12
CA LYS A 91 -17.03 7.77 0.48
C LYS A 91 -17.71 8.90 -0.27
N LYS A 92 -16.96 9.97 -0.56
CA LYS A 92 -17.42 11.08 -1.39
C LYS A 92 -17.69 10.60 -2.82
N PHE A 93 -16.83 9.74 -3.37
CA PHE A 93 -16.98 9.18 -4.70
C PHE A 93 -18.09 8.12 -4.78
N ALA A 94 -18.09 7.13 -3.88
CA ALA A 94 -19.02 6.02 -3.88
C ALA A 94 -19.53 5.71 -2.46
N LYS A 95 -20.74 6.16 -2.12
CA LYS A 95 -21.31 5.97 -0.77
C LYS A 95 -21.56 4.50 -0.42
N ASN A 96 -22.14 3.74 -1.35
CA ASN A 96 -22.61 2.35 -1.18
C ASN A 96 -22.17 1.46 -2.36
N PRO A 97 -20.86 1.19 -2.54
CA PRO A 97 -20.41 0.26 -3.57
C PRO A 97 -20.84 -1.17 -3.22
N ASN A 98 -20.93 -2.05 -4.21
CA ASN A 98 -21.21 -3.47 -3.96
C ASN A 98 -19.98 -4.20 -3.37
N ARG A 99 -18.79 -3.84 -3.85
CA ARG A 99 -17.49 -4.42 -3.47
C ARG A 99 -16.40 -3.35 -3.57
N VAL A 100 -15.36 -3.48 -2.75
CA VAL A 100 -14.19 -2.61 -2.74
C VAL A 100 -12.95 -3.49 -2.88
N TYR A 101 -12.13 -3.21 -3.89
CA TYR A 101 -10.86 -3.90 -4.12
C TYR A 101 -9.70 -2.94 -3.85
N LEU A 102 -8.76 -3.35 -3.00
CA LEU A 102 -7.58 -2.58 -2.67
C LEU A 102 -6.38 -3.15 -3.43
N VAL A 103 -5.74 -2.27 -4.21
CA VAL A 103 -4.55 -2.52 -5.02
C VAL A 103 -3.49 -1.47 -4.73
N GLY A 104 -2.27 -1.68 -5.22
CA GLY A 104 -1.12 -0.79 -5.03
C GLY A 104 -0.36 -1.06 -3.73
N GLY A 105 0.89 -0.58 -3.65
CA GLY A 105 1.77 -0.83 -2.50
C GLY A 105 1.27 -0.27 -1.17
N GLY A 106 0.38 0.73 -1.19
CA GLY A 106 -0.23 1.30 0.00
C GLY A 106 -1.45 0.55 0.54
N ALA A 107 -1.92 -0.50 -0.14
CA ALA A 107 -3.19 -1.17 0.18
C ALA A 107 -3.26 -1.63 1.65
N HIS A 108 -2.20 -2.28 2.13
CA HIS A 108 -2.12 -2.79 3.51
C HIS A 108 -2.11 -1.69 4.58
N LEU A 109 -1.73 -0.46 4.23
CA LEU A 109 -1.71 0.66 5.18
C LEU A 109 -3.11 1.24 5.42
N ILE A 110 -4.00 1.15 4.42
CA ILE A 110 -5.31 1.80 4.45
C ILE A 110 -6.47 0.81 4.62
N GLU A 111 -6.22 -0.50 4.55
CA GLU A 111 -7.26 -1.52 4.58
C GLU A 111 -8.19 -1.38 5.79
N SER A 112 -7.63 -1.16 6.98
CA SER A 112 -8.39 -0.99 8.22
C SER A 112 -9.37 0.18 8.14
N ALA A 113 -8.91 1.34 7.67
CA ALA A 113 -9.72 2.55 7.52
C ALA A 113 -10.86 2.34 6.51
N LEU A 114 -10.58 1.64 5.39
CA LEU A 114 -11.59 1.36 4.36
C LEU A 114 -12.62 0.33 4.84
N ARG A 115 -12.20 -0.70 5.59
CA ARG A 115 -13.12 -1.65 6.24
C ARG A 115 -14.03 -0.94 7.25
N GLN A 116 -13.49 0.01 8.02
CA GLN A 116 -14.29 0.79 8.95
C GLN A 116 -15.28 1.70 8.23
N ALA A 117 -14.85 2.42 7.19
CA ALA A 117 -15.71 3.29 6.40
C ALA A 117 -16.84 2.52 5.70
N TYR A 118 -16.55 1.31 5.21
CA TYR A 118 -17.52 0.42 4.57
C TYR A 118 -17.88 -0.79 5.45
N SER A 119 -18.16 -0.54 6.74
CA SER A 119 -18.42 -1.60 7.73
C SER A 119 -19.53 -2.59 7.34
N THR A 120 -20.52 -2.16 6.55
CA THR A 120 -21.62 -3.00 6.06
C THR A 120 -21.23 -3.98 4.96
N LEU A 121 -20.04 -3.84 4.37
CA LEU A 121 -19.57 -4.71 3.30
C LEU A 121 -18.94 -6.01 3.81
N GLY A 122 -18.40 -6.03 5.04
CA GLY A 122 -17.71 -7.18 5.60
C GLY A 122 -16.57 -7.66 4.68
N ASP A 123 -16.64 -8.92 4.27
CA ASP A 123 -15.64 -9.59 3.41
C ASP A 123 -15.61 -9.06 1.96
N ARG A 124 -16.50 -8.12 1.62
CA ARG A 124 -16.52 -7.46 0.30
C ARG A 124 -15.58 -6.27 0.19
N VAL A 125 -14.85 -5.93 1.26
CA VAL A 125 -13.62 -5.14 1.18
C VAL A 125 -12.46 -6.12 1.08
N VAL A 126 -11.78 -6.15 -0.07
CA VAL A 126 -10.78 -7.17 -0.39
C VAL A 126 -9.47 -6.52 -0.80
N THR A 127 -8.42 -6.82 -0.05
CA THR A 127 -7.03 -6.58 -0.45
C THR A 127 -6.56 -7.76 -1.28
N LEU A 128 -5.99 -7.52 -2.46
CA LEU A 128 -5.40 -8.60 -3.25
C LEU A 128 -4.09 -9.09 -2.63
N ASP A 129 -3.71 -10.35 -2.88
CA ASP A 129 -2.51 -10.98 -2.29
C ASP A 129 -1.21 -10.24 -2.65
N ASN A 130 -1.08 -9.81 -3.90
CA ASN A 130 0.07 -9.05 -4.40
C ASN A 130 -0.40 -7.69 -4.93
N PRO A 131 -0.80 -6.75 -4.05
CA PRO A 131 -1.53 -5.57 -4.48
C PRO A 131 -0.64 -4.64 -5.31
N GLN A 132 0.66 -4.58 -5.03
CA GLN A 132 1.61 -3.73 -5.77
C GLN A 132 1.78 -4.13 -7.25
N SER A 133 1.77 -5.42 -7.55
CA SER A 133 1.93 -5.95 -8.91
C SER A 133 0.60 -6.25 -9.61
N ALA A 134 -0.54 -6.07 -8.93
CA ALA A 134 -1.86 -6.41 -9.46
C ALA A 134 -2.11 -5.77 -10.84
N LEU A 135 -1.86 -4.47 -10.98
CA LEU A 135 -2.08 -3.77 -12.25
C LEU A 135 -1.22 -4.30 -13.39
N SER A 136 0.10 -4.42 -13.17
CA SER A 136 1.01 -4.89 -14.22
C SER A 136 0.72 -6.34 -14.61
N ARG A 137 0.39 -7.19 -13.63
CA ARG A 137 -0.02 -8.58 -13.86
C ARG A 137 -1.27 -8.65 -14.74
N GLU A 138 -2.33 -7.92 -14.42
CA GLU A 138 -3.57 -7.97 -15.21
C GLU A 138 -3.38 -7.39 -16.62
N ILE A 139 -2.57 -6.35 -16.79
CA ILE A 139 -2.19 -5.84 -18.12
C ILE A 139 -1.45 -6.91 -18.92
N CYS A 140 -0.48 -7.60 -18.31
CA CYS A 140 0.25 -8.69 -18.95
C CYS A 140 -0.68 -9.83 -19.34
N LEU A 141 -1.58 -10.27 -18.46
CA LEU A 141 -2.56 -11.33 -18.73
C LEU A 141 -3.50 -10.93 -19.87
N TYR A 142 -4.03 -9.70 -19.86
CA TYR A 142 -4.91 -9.20 -20.91
C TYR A 142 -4.24 -9.22 -22.30
N HIS A 143 -2.97 -8.78 -22.37
CA HIS A 143 -2.21 -8.84 -23.63
C HIS A 143 -1.75 -10.26 -23.99
N ALA A 144 -1.48 -11.10 -22.98
CA ALA A 144 -1.13 -12.50 -23.17
C ALA A 144 -2.32 -13.33 -23.64
N GLU A 145 -3.56 -13.05 -23.23
CA GLU A 145 -4.76 -13.73 -23.77
C GLU A 145 -5.00 -13.41 -25.25
N SER A 146 -4.32 -12.39 -25.80
CA SER A 146 -4.19 -12.20 -27.26
C SER A 146 -3.16 -13.12 -27.94
N GLY A 147 -2.54 -14.09 -27.22
CA GLY A 147 -1.62 -15.07 -27.82
C GLY A 147 -0.74 -15.99 -26.94
N VAL A 148 -0.99 -16.25 -25.66
CA VAL A 148 -0.09 -17.05 -24.77
C VAL A 148 -0.90 -17.89 -23.79
N GLU A 149 -0.83 -19.21 -23.95
CA GLU A 149 -1.27 -20.22 -22.99
C GLU A 149 -0.42 -20.14 -21.71
N GLN A 150 -1.09 -20.16 -20.55
CA GLN A 150 -0.57 -20.37 -19.17
C GLN A 150 0.87 -19.91 -18.88
N ILE A 151 1.00 -18.82 -18.13
CA ILE A 151 2.25 -18.46 -17.45
C ILE A 151 2.06 -18.74 -15.96
N ASP A 152 2.84 -19.71 -15.45
CA ASP A 152 2.96 -19.98 -14.01
C ASP A 152 3.39 -18.71 -13.26
N SER A 153 2.95 -18.60 -11.99
CA SER A 153 3.20 -17.47 -11.10
C SER A 153 4.64 -16.93 -11.18
N PRO A 154 4.83 -15.60 -11.28
CA PRO A 154 6.16 -15.01 -11.42
C PRO A 154 7.02 -15.35 -10.20
N GLN A 155 8.13 -16.04 -10.42
CA GLN A 155 9.16 -16.21 -9.41
C GLN A 155 9.91 -14.89 -9.25
N MET A 156 9.71 -14.23 -8.12
CA MET A 156 10.58 -13.15 -7.67
C MET A 156 11.92 -13.77 -7.30
N VAL A 157 12.91 -13.68 -8.18
CA VAL A 157 14.29 -14.00 -7.85
C VAL A 157 14.83 -12.81 -7.06
N GLU A 158 14.99 -12.99 -5.75
CA GLU A 158 15.80 -12.06 -4.96
C GLU A 158 17.22 -12.11 -5.53
N VAL A 159 17.73 -10.95 -5.94
CA VAL A 159 19.13 -10.81 -6.35
C VAL A 159 19.95 -11.00 -5.08
N GLY A 160 20.56 -12.18 -4.93
CA GLY A 160 21.52 -12.43 -3.88
C GLY A 160 22.70 -11.48 -4.05
N ASP A 161 23.18 -10.94 -2.93
CA ASP A 161 24.44 -10.23 -2.86
C ASP A 161 25.56 -11.24 -3.19
N ASP A 162 26.02 -11.23 -4.43
CA ASP A 162 27.24 -11.94 -4.81
C ASP A 162 28.45 -11.19 -4.21
N GLU A 163 29.15 -11.86 -3.29
CA GLU A 163 30.47 -11.49 -2.73
C GLU A 163 31.57 -11.38 -3.80
#